data_AF-A0A5C1WMC4-F1
#
_entry.id   AF-A0A5C1WMC4-F1
#
_cell.length_a   1.000
_cell.length_b   1.000
_cell.length_c   1.000
_cell.angle_alpha   90.00
_cell.angle_beta   90.00
_cell.angle_gamma   90.00
#
_symmetry.space_group_name_H-M   'P 1'
#
loop_
_entity.id
_entity.type
_entity.pdbx_description
1 polymer ?
#
loop_
_entity_poly.entity_id
_entity_poly.type
_entity_poly.pdbx_seq_one_letter_code
_entity_poly.pdbx_strand_id
1 'polypeptide(L)'
;MAMALVLGLAWFGTVQPAMAACVSLSEARPLVKSGTIVPLLSALGAARRAVKGEMIDGNLCGDPGNYRYVVTFLGTDGRVIRATINAKTGEVVGVK
;
A
#
# COMPACT_ATOMS: atom_id res chain seq x y z
N MET A 1 -30.97 46.87 -19.88
CA MET A 1 -29.89 46.57 -20.84
C MET A 1 -28.68 46.17 -20.00
N ALA A 2 -28.64 44.91 -19.53
CA ALA A 2 -27.95 43.75 -20.13
C ALA A 2 -26.51 43.61 -19.56
N MET A 3 -26.21 42.62 -18.69
CA MET A 3 -25.73 41.24 -19.02
C MET A 3 -24.18 41.21 -18.89
N ALA A 4 -23.45 40.31 -18.21
CA ALA A 4 -23.62 39.00 -17.57
C ALA A 4 -22.44 38.83 -16.54
N LEU A 5 -22.55 38.08 -15.43
CA LEU A 5 -22.18 36.64 -15.28
C LEU A 5 -20.88 36.29 -16.06
N VAL A 6 -19.81 35.75 -15.46
CA VAL A 6 -19.73 34.36 -15.00
C VAL A 6 -18.54 34.17 -14.03
N LEU A 7 -18.82 33.43 -12.96
CA LEU A 7 -17.87 32.83 -12.01
C LEU A 7 -16.98 31.78 -12.69
N GLY A 8 -15.70 31.73 -12.36
CA GLY A 8 -14.83 30.65 -12.86
C GLY A 8 -13.44 30.62 -12.25
N LEU A 9 -13.32 30.62 -10.92
CA LEU A 9 -12.06 30.22 -10.27
C LEU A 9 -11.91 28.71 -10.43
N ALA A 10 -11.22 28.29 -11.49
CA ALA A 10 -10.85 26.91 -11.74
C ALA A 10 -9.78 26.49 -10.71
N TRP A 11 -10.23 25.94 -9.58
CA TRP A 11 -9.37 25.17 -8.70
C TRP A 11 -9.06 23.82 -9.34
N PHE A 12 -7.99 23.78 -10.13
CA PHE A 12 -7.32 22.53 -10.46
C PHE A 12 -6.57 22.04 -9.22
N GLY A 13 -7.31 21.46 -8.27
CA GLY A 13 -6.72 20.70 -7.18
C GLY A 13 -6.07 19.44 -7.78
N THR A 14 -4.75 19.43 -7.87
CA THR A 14 -3.99 18.23 -8.23
C THR A 14 -4.18 17.21 -7.12
N VAL A 15 -5.10 16.26 -7.31
CA VAL A 15 -5.20 15.07 -6.45
C VAL A 15 -3.98 14.21 -6.75
N GLN A 16 -2.88 14.45 -6.03
CA GLN A 16 -1.76 13.53 -6.06
C GLN A 16 -2.17 12.27 -5.29
N PRO A 17 -2.14 11.08 -5.93
CA PRO A 17 -2.34 9.85 -5.20
C PRO A 17 -1.24 9.79 -4.14
N ALA A 18 -1.64 9.81 -2.87
CA ALA A 18 -0.73 9.65 -1.75
C ALA A 18 -0.11 8.25 -1.84
N MET A 19 0.99 8.14 -2.59
CA MET A 19 1.91 7.02 -2.47
C MET A 19 2.57 7.20 -1.11
N ALA A 20 1.88 6.69 -0.09
CA ALA A 20 2.39 6.53 1.25
C ALA A 20 3.88 6.14 1.19
N ALA A 21 4.75 7.00 1.72
CA ALA A 21 6.17 6.77 1.70
C ALA A 21 6.49 5.42 2.36
N CYS A 22 7.40 4.67 1.76
CA CYS A 22 7.80 3.39 2.32
C CYS A 22 8.80 3.59 3.45
N VAL A 23 8.61 2.82 4.51
CA VAL A 23 9.34 2.86 5.77
C VAL A 23 10.59 1.99 5.64
N SER A 24 11.72 2.47 6.17
CA SER A 24 12.96 1.68 6.13
C SER A 24 12.86 0.45 7.05
N LEU A 25 13.71 -0.55 6.80
CA LEU A 25 13.77 -1.74 7.65
C LEU A 25 14.14 -1.42 9.11
N SER A 26 14.99 -0.43 9.34
CA SER A 26 15.38 0.04 10.68
C SER A 26 14.19 0.58 11.47
N GLU A 27 13.29 1.30 10.81
CA GLU A 27 12.07 1.85 11.41
C GLU A 27 10.96 0.80 11.54
N ALA A 28 10.91 -0.19 10.65
CA ALA A 28 9.93 -1.27 10.71
C ALA A 28 10.17 -2.24 11.89
N ARG A 29 11.45 -2.52 12.21
CA ARG A 29 11.82 -3.46 13.29
C ARG A 29 11.21 -3.13 14.66
N PRO A 30 11.27 -1.89 15.19
CA PRO A 30 10.64 -1.57 16.47
C PRO A 30 9.12 -1.71 16.42
N LEU A 31 8.46 -1.43 15.29
CA LEU A 31 7.01 -1.59 15.13
C LEU A 31 6.56 -3.05 15.24
N VAL A 32 7.37 -3.98 14.73
CA VAL A 32 7.13 -5.42 14.91
C VAL A 32 7.35 -5.80 16.38
N LYS A 33 8.44 -5.33 17.00
CA LYS A 33 8.77 -5.63 18.40
C LYS A 33 7.72 -5.11 19.39
N SER A 34 7.13 -3.94 19.11
CA SER A 34 6.07 -3.35 19.93
C SER A 34 4.69 -3.96 19.69
N GLY A 35 4.54 -4.85 18.69
CA GLY A 35 3.25 -5.41 18.29
C GLY A 35 2.34 -4.43 17.55
N THR A 36 2.87 -3.28 17.09
CA THR A 36 2.11 -2.30 16.29
C THR A 36 1.73 -2.88 14.93
N ILE A 37 2.60 -3.72 14.37
CA ILE A 37 2.37 -4.45 13.12
C ILE A 37 2.75 -5.93 13.31
N VAL A 38 2.09 -6.80 12.55
CA VAL A 38 2.43 -8.23 12.50
C VAL A 38 3.70 -8.44 11.67
N PRO A 39 4.52 -9.47 11.95
CA PRO A 39 5.68 -9.77 11.11
C PRO A 39 5.28 -10.03 9.65
N LEU A 40 6.04 -9.49 8.69
CA LEU A 40 5.78 -9.68 7.24
C LEU A 40 5.59 -11.16 6.88
N LEU A 41 6.43 -12.05 7.42
CA LEU A 41 6.31 -13.50 7.14
C LEU A 41 4.94 -14.08 7.55
N SER A 42 4.34 -13.57 8.63
CA SER A 42 2.99 -13.98 9.05
C SER A 42 1.92 -13.45 8.09
N ALA A 43 2.06 -12.20 7.66
CA ALA A 43 1.16 -11.58 6.68
C ALA A 43 1.23 -12.24 5.28
N LEU A 44 2.41 -12.74 4.88
CA LEU A 44 2.60 -13.41 3.59
C LEU A 44 1.78 -14.71 3.47
N GLY A 45 1.45 -15.38 4.57
CA GLY A 45 0.59 -16.56 4.54
C GLY A 45 -0.77 -16.27 3.90
N ALA A 46 -1.34 -15.09 4.17
CA ALA A 46 -2.60 -14.67 3.54
C ALA A 46 -2.40 -14.29 2.06
N ALA A 47 -1.35 -13.56 1.73
CA ALA A 47 -1.07 -13.15 0.35
C ALA A 47 -0.76 -14.33 -0.59
N ARG A 48 -0.03 -15.34 -0.12
CA ARG A 48 0.28 -16.56 -0.89
C ARG A 48 -0.95 -17.42 -1.21
N ARG A 49 -2.04 -17.28 -0.45
CA ARG A 49 -3.32 -17.90 -0.79
C ARG A 49 -4.04 -17.16 -1.92
N ALA A 50 -3.83 -15.85 -2.01
CA ALA A 50 -4.46 -15.00 -3.02
C ALA A 50 -3.66 -14.94 -4.34
N VAL A 51 -2.34 -15.07 -4.29
CA VAL A 51 -1.45 -14.91 -5.44
C VAL A 51 -0.56 -16.14 -5.62
N LYS A 52 -0.58 -16.71 -6.84
CA LYS A 52 0.38 -17.74 -7.26
C LYS A 52 1.57 -17.07 -7.92
N GLY A 53 2.78 -17.33 -7.41
CA GLY A 53 4.01 -16.75 -7.93
C GLY A 53 5.11 -16.65 -6.89
N GLU A 54 6.27 -16.18 -7.31
CA GLU A 54 7.41 -15.91 -6.44
C GLU A 54 7.35 -14.48 -5.92
N MET A 55 7.55 -14.28 -4.61
CA MET A 55 7.68 -12.93 -4.07
C MET A 55 9.05 -12.38 -4.42
N ILE A 56 9.07 -11.24 -5.12
CA ILE A 56 10.29 -10.59 -5.58
C ILE A 56 10.62 -9.29 -4.82
N ASP A 57 9.64 -8.71 -4.13
CA ASP A 57 9.83 -7.50 -3.32
C ASP A 57 8.79 -7.39 -2.20
N GLY A 58 9.15 -6.71 -1.11
CA GLY A 58 8.30 -6.53 0.06
C GLY A 58 8.69 -5.31 0.87
N ASN A 59 7.81 -4.32 0.88
CA ASN A 59 8.02 -3.06 1.58
C ASN A 59 6.91 -2.82 2.61
N LEU A 60 7.27 -2.16 3.72
CA LEU A 60 6.31 -1.56 4.64
C LEU A 60 6.11 -0.11 4.20
N CYS A 61 4.87 0.34 3.99
CA CYS A 61 4.61 1.72 3.58
C CYS A 61 3.46 2.33 4.37
N GLY A 62 3.48 3.65 4.49
CA GLY A 62 2.49 4.43 5.23
C GLY A 62 2.99 4.95 6.56
N ASP A 63 2.02 5.45 7.32
CA ASP A 63 2.24 6.26 8.50
C ASP A 63 1.72 5.54 9.75
N PRO A 64 2.06 6.02 10.96
CA PRO A 64 1.51 5.49 12.20
C PRO A 64 -0.01 5.36 12.15
N GLY A 65 -0.51 4.13 12.30
CA GLY A 65 -1.95 3.82 12.25
C GLY A 65 -2.49 3.39 10.88
N ASN A 66 -1.73 3.55 9.79
CA ASN A 66 -2.13 3.11 8.43
C ASN A 66 -1.00 2.38 7.68
N TYR A 67 -0.19 1.63 8.42
CA TYR A 67 0.86 0.81 7.84
C TYR A 67 0.28 -0.31 6.97
N ARG A 68 0.89 -0.48 5.79
CA ARG A 68 0.54 -1.52 4.82
C ARG A 68 1.79 -2.20 4.31
N TYR A 69 1.76 -3.52 4.21
CA TYR A 69 2.75 -4.24 3.43
C TYR A 69 2.36 -4.17 1.96
N VAL A 70 3.29 -3.74 1.13
CA VAL A 70 3.18 -3.78 -0.32
C VAL A 70 4.16 -4.84 -0.81
N VAL A 71 3.60 -5.95 -1.26
CA VAL A 71 4.35 -7.13 -1.68
C VAL A 71 4.19 -7.31 -3.17
N THR A 72 5.30 -7.52 -3.87
CA THR A 72 5.31 -7.75 -5.31
C THR A 72 5.65 -9.21 -5.57
N PHE A 73 4.83 -9.84 -6.41
CA PHE A 73 4.99 -11.20 -6.87
C PHE A 73 5.26 -11.21 -8.38
N LEU A 74 6.12 -12.12 -8.82
CA LEU A 74 6.24 -12.53 -10.20
C LEU A 74 5.37 -13.78 -10.41
N GLY A 75 4.28 -13.62 -11.14
CA GLY A 75 3.39 -14.70 -11.54
C GLY A 75 4.10 -15.69 -12.46
N THR A 76 3.62 -16.93 -12.46
CA THR A 76 4.17 -17.99 -13.33
C THR A 76 3.96 -17.73 -14.83
N ASP A 77 3.09 -16.77 -15.15
CA ASP A 77 2.81 -16.24 -16.48
C ASP A 77 3.69 -15.02 -16.84
N GLY A 78 4.65 -14.67 -15.98
CA GLY A 78 5.53 -13.51 -16.16
C GLY A 78 4.89 -12.17 -15.78
N ARG A 79 3.65 -12.15 -15.27
CA ARG A 79 3.01 -10.90 -14.83
C ARG A 79 3.47 -10.49 -13.44
N VAL A 80 3.62 -9.19 -13.23
CA VAL A 80 3.91 -8.62 -11.92
C VAL A 80 2.59 -8.36 -11.20
N ILE A 81 2.44 -8.94 -10.00
CA ILE A 81 1.23 -8.83 -9.18
C ILE A 81 1.60 -8.15 -7.86
N ARG A 82 0.94 -7.06 -7.52
CA ARG A 82 1.15 -6.30 -6.29
C ARG A 82 0.00 -6.55 -5.32
N ALA A 83 0.31 -7.22 -4.21
CA ALA A 83 -0.61 -7.40 -3.09
C ALA A 83 -0.38 -6.32 -2.03
N THR A 84 -1.46 -5.73 -1.54
CA THR A 84 -1.45 -4.81 -0.39
C THR A 84 -2.09 -5.52 0.79
N ILE A 85 -1.40 -5.51 1.93
CA ILE A 85 -1.82 -6.19 3.15
C ILE A 85 -1.84 -5.16 4.29
N ASN A 86 -2.89 -5.17 5.10
CA ASN A 86 -2.94 -4.35 6.31
C ASN A 86 -1.86 -4.85 7.28
N ALA A 87 -0.92 -3.98 7.69
CA ALA A 87 0.20 -4.41 8.52
C ALA A 87 -0.19 -4.68 9.98
N LYS A 88 -1.35 -4.18 10.44
CA LYS A 88 -1.88 -4.45 11.80
C LYS A 88 -2.62 -5.78 11.87
N THR A 89 -3.44 -6.11 10.87
CA THR A 89 -4.28 -7.32 10.88
C THR A 89 -3.69 -8.49 10.08
N GLY A 90 -2.79 -8.22 9.14
CA GLY A 90 -2.28 -9.22 8.19
C GLY A 90 -3.26 -9.58 7.07
N GLU A 91 -4.38 -8.87 6.95
CA GLU A 91 -5.41 -9.12 5.94
C GLU A 91 -5.04 -8.49 4.60
N VAL A 92 -5.29 -9.22 3.52
CA VAL A 92 -5.10 -8.72 2.15
C VAL A 92 -6.22 -7.73 1.85
N VAL A 93 -5.85 -6.48 1.60
CA VAL A 93 -6.80 -5.38 1.29
C VAL A 93 -6.88 -5.08 -0.20
N GLY A 94 -5.96 -5.61 -1.00
CA GLY A 94 -6.02 -5.47 -2.45
C GLY A 94 -4.95 -6.28 -3.17
N VAL A 95 -5.24 -6.65 -4.41
CA VAL A 95 -4.33 -7.33 -5.34
C VAL A 95 -4.49 -6.65 -6.70
N LYS A 96 -3.39 -6.27 -7.34
CA LYS A 96 -3.36 -5.60 -8.64
C LYS A 96 -2.31 -6.21 -9.54
#